data_AF-A0A326TQ79-F1
#
_entry.id   AF-A0A326TQ79-F1
#
_cell.length_a   1.000
_cell.length_b   1.000
_cell.length_c   1.000
_cell.angle_alpha   90.00
_cell.angle_beta   90.00
_cell.angle_gamma   90.00
#
_symmetry.space_group_name_H-M   'P 1'
#
loop_
_entity.id
_entity.type
_entity.pdbx_description
1 polymer ?
#
loop_
_entity_poly.entity_id
_entity_poly.type
_entity_poly.pdbx_seq_one_letter_code
_entity_poly.pdbx_strand_id
1 'polypeptide(L)' 'MQQQNDFEVRGGEEVLYAGNDVEEARKVFFAVAKEQAYYDRKITFYVNGNIAAEFLERPDTR' A
#
# COMPACT_ATOMS: atom_id res chain seq x y z
N MET A 1 1.72 16.47 17.88
CA MET A 1 1.82 15.02 18.15
C MET A 1 1.51 14.33 16.84
N GLN A 2 2.50 13.76 16.15
CA GLN A 2 2.23 12.92 14.98
C GLN A 2 1.69 11.60 15.53
N GLN A 3 0.46 11.23 15.18
CA GLN A 3 -0.04 9.88 15.44
C GLN A 3 0.91 8.92 14.73
N GLN A 4 1.60 8.09 15.52
CA GLN A 4 2.50 7.07 15.00
C GLN A 4 1.58 5.94 14.55
N ASN A 5 1.38 5.84 13.23
CA ASN A 5 0.62 4.75 12.62
C ASN A 5 1.56 3.57 12.41
N ASP A 6 1.19 2.42 12.95
CA ASP A 6 1.99 1.19 12.86
C ASP A 6 1.96 0.61 11.44
N PHE A 7 0.91 0.90 10.66
CA PHE A 7 0.72 0.41 9.30
C PHE A 7 0.34 1.53 8.34
N GLU A 8 0.91 1.47 7.14
CA GLU A 8 0.63 2.43 6.08
C GLU A 8 0.63 1.73 4.71
N VAL A 9 -0.30 2.11 3.83
CA VAL A 9 -0.32 1.65 2.44
C VAL A 9 -0.24 2.86 1.54
N ARG A 10 0.73 2.87 0.62
CA ARG A 10 0.89 3.92 -0.38
C ARG A 10 0.73 3.40 -1.80
N GLY A 11 0.13 4.21 -2.66
CA GLY A 11 0.16 4.04 -4.11
C GLY A 11 0.94 5.18 -4.75
N GLY A 12 2.24 4.98 -4.97
CA GLY A 12 3.15 6.08 -5.28
C GLY A 12 3.31 7.03 -4.09
N GLU A 13 2.99 8.31 -4.29
CA GLU A 13 3.05 9.36 -3.24
C GLU A 13 1.76 9.45 -2.41
N GLU A 14 0.67 8.83 -2.85
CA GLU A 14 -0.64 8.89 -2.19
C GLU A 14 -0.73 7.88 -1.04
N VAL A 15 -1.20 8.33 0.13
CA VAL A 15 -1.48 7.48 1.29
C VAL A 15 -2.91 6.96 1.19
N LEU A 16 -3.03 5.66 0.94
CA LEU A 16 -4.31 4.95 0.75
C LEU A 16 -4.86 4.43 2.08
N TYR A 17 -3.97 4.16 3.04
CA TYR A 17 -4.31 3.78 4.40
C TYR A 17 -3.19 4.21 5.35
N ALA A 18 -3.56 4.68 6.54
CA ALA A 18 -2.64 4.87 7.65
C ALA A 18 -3.39 4.62 8.97
N GLY A 19 -2.92 3.67 9.77
CA GLY A 19 -3.58 3.28 11.02
C GLY A 19 -2.85 2.16 11.75
N ASN A 20 -3.50 1.61 12.78
CA ASN A 20 -2.92 0.57 13.64
C ASN A 20 -3.59 -0.79 13.48
N ASP A 21 -4.54 -0.93 12.54
CA ASP A 21 -5.19 -2.20 12.24
C ASP A 21 -4.51 -2.87 11.03
N VAL A 22 -3.79 -3.95 11.30
CA VAL A 22 -3.08 -4.73 10.28
C VAL A 22 -4.04 -5.38 9.27
N GLU A 23 -5.24 -5.79 9.70
CA GLU A 23 -6.20 -6.46 8.84
C GLU A 23 -6.86 -5.47 7.88
N GLU A 24 -7.14 -4.24 8.34
CA GLU A 24 -7.57 -3.17 7.44
C GLU A 24 -6.48 -2.78 6.45
N ALA A 25 -5.24 -2.59 6.91
CA ALA A 25 -4.11 -2.29 6.03
C ALA A 25 -3.95 -3.36 4.95
N ARG A 26 -4.03 -4.65 5.33
CA ARG A 26 -3.96 -5.78 4.39
C ARG A 26 -5.11 -5.78 3.39
N LYS A 27 -6.34 -5.51 3.84
CA LYS A 27 -7.50 -5.41 2.94
C LYS A 27 -7.28 -4.32 1.89
N VAL A 28 -6.83 -3.13 2.30
CA VAL A 28 -6.53 -2.04 1.38
C VAL A 28 -5.43 -2.45 0.41
N PHE A 29 -4.31 -2.98 0.89
CA PHE A 29 -3.17 -3.39 0.06
C PHE A 29 -3.55 -4.39 -1.04
N PHE A 30 -4.37 -5.40 -0.73
CA PHE A 30 -4.83 -6.36 -1.73
C PHE A 30 -5.97 -5.84 -2.61
N ALA A 31 -6.80 -4.93 -2.11
CA ALA A 31 -7.86 -4.30 -2.91
C ALA A 31 -7.24 -3.43 -4.01
N VAL A 32 -6.32 -2.54 -3.64
CA VAL A 32 -5.73 -1.60 -4.60
C VAL A 32 -4.83 -2.27 -5.63
N ALA A 33 -4.20 -3.41 -5.28
CA ALA A 33 -3.46 -4.23 -6.26
C ALA A 33 -4.35 -4.81 -7.37
N LYS A 34 -5.67 -4.87 -7.17
CA LYS A 34 -6.64 -5.36 -8.15
C LYS A 34 -7.35 -4.24 -8.91
N GLU A 35 -7.25 -3.01 -8.44
CA GLU A 35 -7.91 -1.84 -9.04
C GLU A 35 -7.09 -1.26 -10.19
N GLN A 36 -7.70 -1.14 -11.37
CA GLN A 36 -7.03 -0.63 -12.58
C GLN A 36 -6.43 0.77 -12.41
N ALA A 37 -7.04 1.61 -11.57
CA ALA A 37 -6.59 2.98 -11.32
C ALA A 37 -5.20 3.07 -10.66
N TYR A 38 -4.66 1.95 -10.17
CA TYR A 38 -3.39 1.88 -9.48
C TYR A 38 -2.35 1.02 -10.23
N TYR A 39 -2.65 0.56 -11.44
CA TYR A 39 -1.74 -0.32 -12.19
C TYR A 39 -0.49 0.40 -12.71
N ASP A 40 -0.54 1.72 -12.85
CA ASP A 40 0.57 2.60 -13.22
C ASP A 40 1.41 3.04 -12.01
N ARG A 41 1.11 2.51 -10.81
CA ARG A 41 1.77 2.91 -9.57
C ARG A 41 2.34 1.73 -8.82
N LYS A 42 3.44 1.98 -8.13
CA LYS A 42 3.99 1.05 -7.14
C LYS A 42 3.15 1.11 -5.87
N ILE A 43 2.58 -0.04 -5.48
CA ILE A 43 1.86 -0.16 -4.21
C ILE A 43 2.83 -0.64 -3.15
N THR A 44 2.97 0.10 -2.06
CA THR A 44 3.94 -0.19 -0.99
C THR A 44 3.20 -0.31 0.34
N PHE A 45 3.51 -1.37 1.09
CA PHE A 45 3.01 -1.62 2.43
C PHE A 45 4.13 -1.36 3.44
N TYR A 46 3.88 -0.47 4.39
CA TYR A 46 4.82 -0.13 5.45
C TYR A 46 4.34 -0.68 6.80
N VAL A 47 5.30 -1.17 7.59
CA VAL A 47 5.14 -1.54 9.00
C VAL A 47 6.13 -0.72 9.81
N ASN A 48 5.64 0.10 10.74
CA ASN A 48 6.45 0.99 11.57
C ASN A 48 7.41 1.86 10.73
N GLY A 49 6.93 2.35 9.58
CA GLY A 49 7.71 3.15 8.63
C GLY A 49 8.69 2.37 7.74
N ASN A 50 8.77 1.05 7.85
CA ASN A 50 9.63 0.21 7.02
C ASN A 50 8.83 -0.54 5.96
N ILE A 51 9.36 -0.64 4.74
CA ILE A 51 8.71 -1.41 3.66
C ILE A 51 8.68 -2.89 4.06
N ALA A 52 7.48 -3.46 4.18
CA ALA A 52 7.28 -4.87 4.43
C ALA A 52 6.89 -5.64 3.17
N ALA A 53 6.16 -5.02 2.24
CA ALA A 53 5.79 -5.60 0.97
C ALA A 53 5.58 -4.53 -0.10
N GLU A 54 5.72 -4.92 -1.36
CA GLU A 54 5.44 -4.05 -2.50
C GLU A 54 4.89 -4.86 -3.67
N PHE A 55 3.94 -4.27 -4.40
CA PHE A 55 3.60 -4.69 -5.74
C PHE A 55 4.31 -3.75 -6.71
N LEU A 56 5.35 -4.28 -7.35
CA LEU A 56 5.88 -3.71 -8.57
C LEU A 56 4.89 -4.04 -9.68
N GLU A 57 4.57 -3.01 -10.46
CA GLU A 57 3.88 -2.96 -11.75
C GLU A 57 3.77 -4.32 -12.49
N ARG A 58 2.61 -4.56 -13.14
CA ARG A 58 2.28 -5.84 -13.77
C ARG A 58 3.39 -6.36 -14.71
N PRO A 59 3.52 -7.70 -14.83
CA PRO A 59 4.30 -8.32 -15.91
C PRO A 59 3.75 -7.84 -17.26
N ASP A 60 4.65 -7.31 -18.08
CA ASP A 60 4.51 -6.98 -19.50
C ASP A 60 3.43 -7.85 -20.18
N THR A 61 2.22 -7.32 -20.41
CA THR A 61 1.29 -7.93 -21.38
C THR A 61 1.74 -7.51 -22.77
N ARG A 62 2.81 -8.15 -23.25
CA ARG A 62 3.16 -8.20 -24.67
C ARG A 62 2.34 -9.26 -25.39
#